data_AF-A0A926AL38-F1
#
_entry.id   AF-A0A926AL38-F1
#
_cell.length_a   1.000
_cell.length_b   1.000
_cell.length_c   1.000
_cell.angle_alpha   90.00
_cell.angle_beta   90.00
_cell.angle_gamma   90.00
#
_symmetry.space_group_name_H-M   'P 1'
#
loop_
_entity.id
_entity.type
_entity.pdbx_description
1 polymer ?
#
loop_
_entity_poly.entity_id
_entity_poly.type
_entity_poly.pdbx_seq_one_letter_code
_entity_poly.pdbx_strand_id
1 'polypeptide(L)'
;MNDRLGLIFTLLALIGCTQRENVPTYRSMSVTESLKLIQARSSRIKDISGEGVITLTDPKGQSVRLDAAFVFAPPDRARVRAW
;
A
#
# COMPACT_ATOMS: atom_id res chain seq x y z
N MET A 1 30.80 -2.35 -42.95
CA MET A 1 30.79 -1.37 -41.84
C MET A 1 29.50 -1.43 -41.01
N ASN A 2 28.44 -2.12 -41.46
CA ASN A 2 27.19 -2.30 -40.72
C ASN A 2 27.25 -3.33 -39.58
N ASP A 3 28.05 -4.40 -39.70
CA ASP A 3 28.05 -5.49 -38.71
C ASP A 3 28.63 -5.08 -37.36
N ARG A 4 29.57 -4.12 -37.37
CA ARG A 4 30.15 -3.55 -36.14
C ARG A 4 29.17 -2.67 -35.39
N LEU A 5 28.24 -2.02 -36.09
CA LEU A 5 27.22 -1.15 -35.49
C LEU A 5 26.17 -1.97 -34.74
N GLY A 6 25.76 -3.10 -35.31
CA GLY A 6 24.83 -4.04 -34.67
C GLY A 6 25.41 -4.66 -33.39
N LEU A 7 26.69 -5.04 -33.41
CA LEU A 7 27.36 -5.60 -32.23
C LEU A 7 27.42 -4.60 -31.06
N ILE A 8 27.69 -3.32 -31.35
CA ILE A 8 27.73 -2.24 -30.34
C ILE A 8 26.35 -2.04 -29.71
N PHE A 9 25.28 -2.07 -30.52
CA PHE A 9 23.91 -1.92 -30.02
C PHE A 9 23.50 -3.07 -29.08
N THR A 10 23.87 -4.30 -29.42
CA THR A 10 23.61 -5.48 -28.57
C THR A 10 24.41 -5.44 -27.27
N LEU A 11 25.65 -4.93 -27.28
CA LEU A 11 26.48 -4.75 -26.09
C LEU A 11 25.92 -3.68 -25.14
N LEU A 12 25.39 -2.57 -25.68
CA LEU A 12 24.75 -1.51 -24.88
C LEU A 12 23.47 -1.99 -24.17
N ALA A 13 22.69 -2.86 -24.80
CA ALA A 13 21.47 -3.41 -24.21
C ALA A 13 21.74 -4.29 -22.97
N LEU A 14 22.93 -4.90 -22.86
CA LEU A 14 23.29 -5.77 -21.73
C LEU A 14 23.68 -4.98 -20.46
N ILE A 15 24.06 -3.71 -20.57
CA ILE A 15 24.49 -2.87 -19.44
C ILE A 15 23.29 -2.32 -18.65
N GLY A 16 22.12 -2.20 -19.30
CA GLY A 16 20.91 -1.67 -18.67
C GLY A 16 20.23 -2.61 -17.65
N CYS A 17 20.47 -3.92 -17.74
CA CYS A 17 19.78 -4.92 -16.91
C CYS A 17 20.49 -5.23 -15.58
N THR A 18 21.66 -4.68 -15.31
CA THR A 18 22.44 -4.98 -14.09
C THR A 18 22.38 -3.87 -13.05
N GLN A 19 21.59 -2.82 -13.26
CA GLN A 19 21.48 -1.73 -12.30
C GLN A 19 20.71 -2.22 -11.06
N ARG A 20 21.47 -2.57 -10.01
CA ARG A 20 20.94 -2.99 -8.72
C ARG A 20 19.95 -1.93 -8.23
N GLU A 21 18.68 -2.31 -8.13
CA GLU A 21 17.61 -1.42 -7.71
C GLU A 21 17.95 -0.89 -6.30
N ASN A 22 18.00 0.43 -6.16
CA ASN A 22 18.29 1.08 -4.89
C ASN A 22 17.03 1.05 -4.02
N VAL A 23 16.70 -0.15 -3.52
CA VAL A 23 15.60 -0.33 -2.60
C VAL A 23 16.06 0.14 -1.21
N PRO A 24 15.38 1.13 -0.61
CA PRO A 24 15.73 1.59 0.73
C PRO A 24 15.66 0.43 1.74
N THR A 25 16.76 0.17 2.43
CA THR A 25 16.79 -0.80 3.54
C THR A 25 16.28 -0.12 4.80
N TYR A 26 15.07 -0.49 5.23
CA TYR A 26 14.51 -0.02 6.49
C TYR A 26 15.06 -0.84 7.66
N ARG A 27 15.43 -0.17 8.75
CA ARG A 27 15.83 -0.83 9.99
C ARG A 27 14.62 -1.53 10.61
N SER A 28 14.84 -2.75 11.12
CA SER A 28 13.83 -3.46 11.93
C SER A 28 13.46 -2.62 13.16
N MET A 29 12.16 -2.48 13.40
CA MET A 29 11.61 -1.78 14.56
C MET A 29 11.04 -2.77 15.56
N SER A 30 11.12 -2.44 16.84
CA SER A 30 10.37 -3.17 17.87
C SER A 30 8.86 -2.94 17.72
N VAL A 31 8.05 -3.82 18.32
CA VAL A 31 6.59 -3.68 18.34
C VAL A 31 6.17 -2.33 18.95
N THR A 32 6.78 -1.94 20.08
CA THR A 32 6.47 -0.68 20.77
C THR A 32 6.80 0.54 19.92
N GLU A 33 7.95 0.55 19.24
CA GLU A 33 8.32 1.63 18.32
C GLU A 33 7.36 1.71 17.13
N SER A 34 6.93 0.55 16.61
CA SER A 34 5.98 0.47 15.50
C SER A 34 4.62 1.05 15.89
N LEU A 35 4.11 0.69 17.08
CA LEU A 35 2.85 1.23 17.59
C LEU A 35 2.91 2.73 17.83
N LYS A 36 4.00 3.25 18.42
CA LYS A 36 4.21 4.69 18.59
C LYS A 36 4.23 5.43 17.26
N LEU A 37 4.91 4.87 16.25
CA LEU A 37 4.96 5.45 14.92
C LEU A 37 3.59 5.46 14.23
N ILE A 38 2.84 4.36 14.32
CA ILE A 38 1.48 4.25 13.77
C ILE A 38 0.57 5.26 14.45
N GLN A 39 0.61 5.36 15.78
CA GLN A 39 -0.17 6.34 16.54
C GLN A 39 0.18 7.78 16.12
N ALA A 40 1.47 8.11 16.02
CA ALA A 40 1.93 9.43 15.63
C ALA A 40 1.56 9.81 14.18
N ARG A 41 1.46 8.81 13.29
CA ARG A 41 0.97 9.02 11.92
C ARG A 41 -0.55 9.19 11.89
N SER A 42 -1.26 8.32 12.62
CA SER A 42 -2.73 8.36 12.72
C SER A 42 -3.23 9.67 13.32
N SER A 43 -2.57 10.21 14.34
CA SER A 43 -2.98 11.49 14.97
C SER A 43 -2.91 12.72 14.06
N ARG A 44 -2.16 12.63 12.96
CA ARG A 44 -2.08 13.69 11.94
C ARG A 44 -3.23 13.63 10.94
N ILE A 45 -3.92 12.49 10.85
CA ILE A 45 -5.06 12.31 9.95
C ILE A 45 -6.28 12.94 10.62
N LYS A 46 -6.86 13.95 9.97
CA LYS A 46 -8.04 14.66 10.48
C LYS A 46 -9.32 14.10 9.91
N ASP A 47 -9.32 13.83 8.60
CA ASP A 47 -10.46 13.28 7.89
C ASP A 47 -10.00 12.14 6.99
N ILE A 48 -10.84 11.13 6.84
CA ILE A 48 -10.65 9.98 5.96
C ILE A 48 -11.96 9.77 5.21
N SER A 49 -11.89 9.56 3.90
CA SER A 49 -13.04 9.14 3.09
C SER A 49 -12.63 8.02 2.16
N GLY A 50 -13.54 7.10 1.87
CA GLY A 50 -13.28 6.04 0.92
C GLY A 50 -14.48 5.16 0.65
N GLU A 51 -14.29 4.29 -0.33
CA GLU A 51 -15.25 3.26 -0.73
C GLU A 51 -14.58 1.89 -0.58
N GLY A 52 -15.38 0.86 -0.33
CA GLY A 52 -14.88 -0.48 -0.14
C GLY A 52 -15.99 -1.48 0.08
N VAL A 53 -15.64 -2.63 0.63
CA VAL A 53 -16.57 -3.73 0.83
C VAL A 53 -16.55 -4.17 2.29
N ILE A 54 -17.73 -4.25 2.90
CA ILE A 54 -17.91 -4.77 4.24
C ILE A 54 -18.39 -6.22 4.12
N THR A 55 -17.66 -7.12 4.77
CA THR A 55 -18.09 -8.52 4.95
C THR A 55 -18.51 -8.71 6.39
N LEU A 56 -19.76 -9.08 6.63
CA LEU A 56 -20.27 -9.43 7.94
C LEU A 56 -20.41 -10.94 8.02
N THR A 57 -19.77 -11.57 8.99
CA THR A 57 -19.80 -13.02 9.20
C THR A 57 -20.40 -13.33 10.56
N ASP A 58 -21.40 -14.20 10.61
CA ASP A 58 -22.00 -14.67 11.85
C ASP A 58 -21.16 -15.81 12.49
N PRO A 59 -21.41 -16.17 13.77
CA PRO A 59 -20.68 -17.27 14.42
C PRO A 59 -20.90 -18.65 13.78
N LYS A 60 -21.94 -18.80 12.95
CA LYS A 60 -22.23 -20.04 12.21
C LYS A 60 -21.50 -20.07 10.85
N GLY A 61 -20.73 -19.03 10.53
CA GLY A 61 -19.96 -18.88 9.29
C GLY A 61 -20.75 -18.32 8.11
N GLN A 62 -22.02 -17.94 8.30
CA GLN A 62 -22.79 -17.27 7.25
C GLN A 62 -22.25 -15.87 7.04
N SER A 63 -22.13 -15.44 5.78
CA SER A 63 -21.58 -14.13 5.44
C SER A 63 -22.45 -13.36 4.48
N VAL A 64 -22.55 -12.04 4.69
CA VAL A 64 -23.11 -11.09 3.72
C VAL A 64 -22.04 -10.07 3.33
N ARG A 65 -22.05 -9.67 2.06
CA ARG A 65 -21.08 -8.74 1.47
C ARG A 65 -21.84 -7.51 0.96
N LEU A 66 -21.42 -6.33 1.41
CA LEU A 66 -22.07 -5.06 1.11
C LEU A 66 -21.05 -4.09 0.53
N ASP A 67 -21.44 -3.35 -0.50
CA ASP A 67 -20.65 -2.22 -0.96
C ASP A 67 -20.82 -1.08 0.04
N ALA A 68 -19.75 -0.36 0.34
CA ALA A 68 -19.75 0.62 1.41
C ALA A 68 -18.98 1.88 1.04
N ALA A 69 -19.52 3.03 1.48
CA ALA A 69 -18.82 4.30 1.54
C ALA A 69 -18.66 4.74 3.00
N PHE A 70 -17.50 5.29 3.35
CA PHE A 70 -17.17 5.72 4.70
C PHE A 70 -16.53 7.10 4.73
N VAL A 71 -16.82 7.84 5.81
CA VAL A 71 -16.18 9.11 6.18
C VAL A 71 -15.86 9.06 7.67
N PHE A 72 -14.62 9.35 8.03
CA PHE A 72 -14.14 9.36 9.41
C PHE A 72 -13.50 10.71 9.74
N ALA A 73 -13.72 11.21 10.94
CA ALA A 73 -12.93 12.26 11.58
C ALA A 73 -12.41 11.73 12.92
N PRO A 74 -11.27 11.01 12.92
CA PRO A 74 -10.78 10.32 14.11
C PRO A 74 -10.35 11.30 15.22
N PRO A 75 -10.50 10.91 16.50
CA PRO A 75 -11.11 9.67 16.97
C PRO A 75 -12.64 9.76 17.13
N ASP A 76 -13.23 10.93 16.90
CA ASP A 76 -14.54 11.28 17.48
C ASP A 76 -15.74 10.90 16.62
N ARG A 77 -15.60 10.89 15.29
CA ARG A 77 -16.75 10.74 14.38
C ARG A 77 -16.47 9.75 13.25
N ALA A 78 -17.47 8.95 12.96
CA ALA A 78 -17.47 7.99 11.86
C ALA A 78 -18.88 7.92 11.26
N ARG A 79 -18.98 7.89 9.93
CA ARG A 79 -20.21 7.59 9.20
C ARG A 79 -19.91 6.56 8.14
N VAL A 80 -20.73 5.51 8.10
CA VAL A 80 -20.67 4.45 7.10
C VAL A 80 -22.06 4.27 6.50
N ARG A 81 -22.12 4.09 5.19
CA ARG A 81 -23.32 3.66 4.48
C ARG A 81 -22.95 2.43 3.66
N ALA A 82 -23.73 1.37 3.83
CA ALA A 82 -23.57 0.12 3.08
C ALA A 82 -24.89 -0.25 2.41
N TRP A 83 -24.82 -0.90 1.25
CA TRP A 83 -25.97 -1.37 0.47
C TRP A 83 -25.70 -2.73 -0.17
#